data_AF-A0A9E5K693-F1
#
_entry.id   AF-A0A9E5K693-F1
#
_cell.length_a   1.000
_cell.length_b   1.000
_cell.length_c   1.000
_cell.angle_alpha   90.00
_cell.angle_beta   90.00
_cell.angle_gamma   90.00
#
_symmetry.space_group_name_H-M   'P 1'
#
loop_
_entity.id
_entity.type
_entity.pdbx_description
1 polymer ?
#
loop_
_entity_poly.entity_id
_entity_poly.type
_entity_poly.pdbx_seq_one_letter_code
_entity_poly.pdbx_strand_id
1 'polypeptide(L)'
;NLNVSFAYVEGEALMMGFKELAVSSGSACTSASLEPSYVLKAMGVGEELAHTSIRFGLGRFTTPEEIDFAVEKIVNTVKRLREMSPLYEMAKEGIDLKSVQWNPH
;
A
#
# COMPACT_ATOMS: atom_id res chain seq x y z
N ASN A 1 13.80 3.18 -9.12
CA ASN A 1 12.34 3.01 -9.15
C ASN A 1 12.01 1.96 -8.11
N LEU A 2 11.21 2.30 -7.09
CA LEU A 2 10.99 1.48 -5.90
C LEU A 2 9.51 1.09 -5.82
N ASN A 3 9.21 -0.19 -5.55
CA ASN A 3 7.86 -0.65 -5.32
C ASN A 3 7.76 -1.24 -3.90
N VAL A 4 6.77 -0.80 -3.13
CA VAL A 4 6.55 -1.21 -1.74
C VAL A 4 5.07 -1.51 -1.54
N SER A 5 4.76 -2.67 -0.97
CA SER A 5 3.42 -3.02 -0.51
C SER A 5 3.30 -2.80 0.99
N PHE A 6 2.16 -2.27 1.43
CA PHE A 6 1.87 -2.06 2.84
C PHE A 6 0.77 -3.02 3.28
N ALA A 7 1.13 -4.05 4.05
CA ALA A 7 0.14 -4.97 4.60
C ALA A 7 -0.78 -4.27 5.62
N TYR A 8 -2.01 -4.81 5.73
CA TYR A 8 -3.03 -4.46 6.72
C TYR A 8 -3.59 -3.04 6.62
N VAL A 9 -3.56 -2.45 5.42
CA VAL A 9 -4.13 -1.14 5.13
C VAL A 9 -4.87 -1.20 3.79
N GLU A 10 -5.83 -0.31 3.57
CA GLU A 10 -6.55 -0.23 2.31
C GLU A 10 -5.82 0.65 1.29
N GLY A 11 -5.71 0.18 0.04
CA GLY A 11 -5.00 0.86 -1.04
C GLY A 11 -5.56 2.24 -1.38
N GLU A 12 -6.89 2.39 -1.42
CA GLU A 12 -7.54 3.68 -1.67
C GLU A 12 -7.22 4.70 -0.58
N ALA A 13 -7.29 4.28 0.69
CA ALA A 13 -6.99 5.12 1.83
C ALA A 13 -5.51 5.57 1.86
N LEU A 14 -4.59 4.69 1.43
CA LEU A 14 -3.18 5.05 1.23
C LEU A 14 -3.03 6.15 0.17
N MET A 15 -3.65 5.98 -1.00
CA MET A 15 -3.59 6.97 -2.08
C MET A 15 -4.16 8.32 -1.64
N MET A 16 -5.24 8.32 -0.84
CA MET A 16 -5.79 9.54 -0.25
C MET A 16 -4.85 10.21 0.76
N GLY A 17 -4.06 9.43 1.52
CA GLY A 17 -3.05 9.96 2.43
C GLY A 17 -1.78 10.46 1.74
N PHE A 18 -1.51 9.98 0.53
CA PHE A 18 -0.34 10.33 -0.28
C PHE A 18 -0.60 11.44 -1.30
N LYS A 19 -1.67 12.23 -1.15
CA LYS A 19 -2.01 13.32 -2.10
C LYS A 19 -0.90 14.33 -2.37
N GLU A 20 0.01 14.50 -1.42
CA GLU A 20 1.16 15.43 -1.53
C GLU A 20 2.39 14.75 -2.17
N LEU A 21 2.32 13.45 -2.47
CA LEU A 21 3.40 12.67 -3.07
C LEU A 21 3.00 12.23 -4.49
N ALA A 22 3.90 12.43 -5.46
CA ALA A 22 3.72 11.93 -6.81
C ALA A 22 4.03 10.43 -6.88
N VAL A 23 3.03 9.60 -6.59
CA VAL A 23 3.13 8.13 -6.55
C VAL A 23 2.06 7.48 -7.43
N SER A 24 2.23 6.20 -7.74
CA SER A 24 1.23 5.41 -8.47
C SER A 24 0.93 4.10 -7.74
N SER A 25 -0.35 3.71 -7.67
CA SER A 25 -0.77 2.35 -7.28
C SER A 25 -0.93 1.47 -8.52
N GLY A 26 -0.63 0.17 -8.38
CA GLY A 26 -0.89 -0.83 -9.44
C GLY A 26 0.02 -0.76 -10.68
N SER A 27 -0.43 -1.40 -11.78
CA SER A 27 0.31 -1.52 -13.06
C SER A 27 0.13 -0.34 -14.01
N ALA A 28 -0.87 0.51 -13.81
CA ALA A 28 -1.10 1.67 -14.65
C ALA A 28 -1.84 2.74 -13.87
N CYS A 29 -1.28 3.96 -13.86
CA CYS A 29 -2.01 5.16 -13.48
C CYS A 29 -3.33 5.18 -14.27
N THR A 30 -4.45 5.37 -13.57
CA THR A 30 -5.80 5.61 -14.10
C THR A 30 -6.43 4.50 -14.94
N SER A 31 -7.18 3.62 -14.28
CA SER A 31 -8.49 3.20 -14.76
C SER A 31 -9.39 3.04 -13.54
N ALA A 32 -10.69 3.32 -13.66
CA ALA A 32 -11.65 3.30 -12.56
C ALA A 32 -11.93 1.88 -11.98
N SER A 33 -11.00 0.94 -12.20
CA SER A 33 -11.11 -0.45 -11.81
C SER A 33 -10.00 -0.76 -10.82
N LEU A 34 -10.38 -1.23 -9.64
CA LEU A 34 -9.50 -1.51 -8.51
C LEU A 34 -8.59 -2.74 -8.73
N GLU A 35 -8.41 -3.19 -9.96
CA GLU A 35 -7.75 -4.45 -10.26
C GLU A 35 -6.26 -4.41 -9.87
N PRO A 36 -5.74 -5.47 -9.21
CA PRO A 36 -4.33 -5.50 -8.82
C PRO A 36 -3.42 -5.54 -10.04
N SER A 37 -2.18 -5.09 -9.85
CA SER A 37 -1.15 -5.18 -10.88
C SER A 37 -0.96 -6.62 -11.37
N TYR A 38 -1.19 -6.86 -12.66
CA TYR A 38 -0.94 -8.16 -13.30
C TYR A 38 0.53 -8.58 -13.21
N VAL A 39 1.45 -7.61 -13.14
CA VAL A 39 2.89 -7.87 -12.94
C VAL A 39 3.15 -8.41 -11.53
N LEU A 40 2.53 -7.82 -10.51
CA LEU A 40 2.67 -8.30 -9.12
C LEU A 40 2.04 -9.69 -8.97
N LYS A 41 0.87 -9.92 -9.58
CA LYS A 41 0.24 -11.26 -9.63
C LYS A 41 1.18 -12.29 -10.28
N ALA A 42 1.78 -11.95 -11.42
CA ALA A 42 2.74 -12.84 -12.12
C ALA A 42 4.02 -13.12 -11.29
N MET A 43 4.43 -12.19 -10.43
CA MET A 43 5.54 -12.39 -9.49
C MET A 43 5.15 -13.19 -8.24
N GLY A 44 3.90 -13.65 -8.13
CA GLY A 44 3.41 -14.40 -6.97
C GLY A 44 3.13 -13.55 -5.73
N VAL A 45 3.02 -12.22 -5.89
CA VAL A 45 2.57 -11.36 -4.80
C VAL A 45 1.10 -11.64 -4.53
N GLY A 46 0.76 -11.91 -3.27
CA GLY A 46 -0.63 -12.17 -2.86
C GLY A 46 -1.56 -11.01 -3.22
N GLU A 47 -2.82 -11.33 -3.52
CA GLU A 47 -3.81 -10.37 -4.03
C GLU A 47 -3.98 -9.13 -3.14
N GLU A 48 -4.08 -9.32 -1.83
CA GLU A 48 -4.16 -8.22 -0.86
C GLU A 48 -2.94 -7.29 -0.90
N LEU A 49 -1.74 -7.86 -1.05
CA LEU A 49 -0.49 -7.07 -1.13
C LEU A 49 -0.34 -6.37 -2.48
N ALA A 50 -0.95 -6.92 -3.53
CA ALA A 50 -0.93 -6.31 -4.85
C ALA A 50 -1.83 -5.06 -4.91
N HIS A 51 -2.95 -5.02 -4.17
CA HIS A 51 -3.81 -3.83 -4.05
C HIS A 51 -3.20 -2.70 -3.21
N THR A 52 -2.27 -3.03 -2.31
CA THR A 52 -1.62 -2.07 -1.41
C THR A 52 -0.21 -1.68 -1.88
N SER A 53 0.13 -2.05 -3.11
CA SER A 53 1.42 -1.75 -3.73
C SER A 53 1.46 -0.33 -4.26
N ILE A 54 2.51 0.40 -3.87
CA ILE A 54 2.79 1.76 -4.27
C ILE A 54 4.18 1.81 -4.92
N ARG A 55 4.23 2.46 -6.08
CA ARG A 55 5.47 2.71 -6.82
C ARG A 55 5.91 4.15 -6.60
N PHE A 56 7.15 4.30 -6.15
CA PHE A 56 7.83 5.56 -5.91
C PHE A 56 8.84 5.82 -7.03
N GLY A 57 8.59 6.89 -7.78
CA GLY A 57 9.51 7.42 -8.79
C GLY A 57 10.47 8.41 -8.15
N LEU A 58 11.75 8.06 -8.09
CA LEU A 58 12.82 8.99 -7.73
C LEU A 58 13.58 9.34 -9.01
N GLY A 59 13.85 10.63 -9.23
CA GLY A 59 14.46 11.15 -10.45
C GLY A 59 15.71 11.97 -10.16
N ARG A 60 16.34 12.47 -11.24
CA ARG A 60 17.55 13.32 -11.17
C ARG A 60 17.37 14.57 -10.30
N PHE A 61 16.13 15.05 -10.17
CA PHE A 61 15.79 16.27 -9.46
C PHE A 61 15.24 16.02 -8.05
N THR A 62 15.14 14.77 -7.62
CA THR A 62 14.67 14.45 -6.27
C THR A 62 15.76 14.80 -5.25
N THR A 63 15.42 15.56 -4.22
CA THR A 63 16.37 15.95 -3.16
C THR A 63 16.25 15.06 -1.91
N PRO A 64 17.29 14.97 -1.06
CA PRO A 64 17.20 14.26 0.21
C PRO A 64 16.06 14.77 1.11
N GLU A 65 15.81 16.07 1.13
CA GLU A 65 14.76 16.68 1.95
C GLU A 65 13.35 16.27 1.48
N GLU A 66 13.14 16.14 0.17
CA GLU A 66 11.90 15.60 -0.39
C GLU A 66 11.71 14.13 -0.02
N ILE A 67 12.81 13.35 0.05
CA ILE A 67 12.78 11.96 0.50
C ILE A 67 12.39 11.89 1.97
N ASP A 68 13.00 12.70 2.83
CA ASP A 68 12.70 12.72 4.27
C ASP A 68 11.24 13.11 4.52
N PHE A 69 10.75 14.14 3.83
CA PHE A 69 9.34 14.54 3.86
C PHE A 69 8.41 13.39 3.42
N ALA A 70 8.75 12.73 2.30
CA ALA A 70 7.96 11.61 1.81
C ALA A 70 7.92 10.46 2.81
N VAL A 71 9.07 10.10 3.41
CA VAL A 71 9.16 9.05 4.42
C VAL A 71 8.30 9.37 5.64
N GLU A 72 8.39 10.59 6.17
CA GLU A 72 7.57 11.01 7.32
C GLU A 72 6.07 10.90 6.99
N LYS A 73 5.66 11.41 5.83
CA LYS A 73 4.26 11.36 5.38
C LYS A 73 3.77 9.92 5.21
N ILE A 74 4.59 9.06 4.62
CA ILE A 74 4.28 7.64 4.40
C ILE A 74 4.09 6.93 5.74
N VAL A 75 5.06 7.08 6.65
CA VAL A 75 5.04 6.42 7.96
C VAL A 75 3.83 6.85 8.77
N ASN A 76 3.55 8.15 8.85
CA ASN A 76 2.42 8.68 9.60
C ASN A 76 1.08 8.20 9.03
N THR A 77 0.95 8.20 7.70
CA THR A 77 -0.26 7.70 7.03
C THR A 77 -0.48 6.22 7.29
N VAL A 78 0.54 5.38 7.09
CA VAL A 78 0.44 3.92 7.28
C VAL A 78 0.12 3.57 8.73
N LYS A 79 0.75 4.24 9.71
CA LYS A 79 0.45 4.03 11.13
C LYS A 79 -1.01 4.34 11.45
N ARG A 80 -1.50 5.51 11.02
CA ARG A 80 -2.90 5.92 11.25
C ARG A 80 -3.90 4.93 10.64
N LEU A 81 -3.65 4.46 9.42
CA LEU A 81 -4.53 3.48 8.77
C LEU A 81 -4.52 2.14 9.50
N ARG A 82 -3.35 1.73 10.00
CA ARG A 82 -3.19 0.50 10.78
C ARG A 82 -3.90 0.54 12.13
N GLU A 83 -3.93 1.68 12.80
CA GLU A 83 -4.69 1.87 14.05
C GLU A 83 -6.20 1.64 13.88
N MET A 84 -6.71 1.81 12.65
CA MET A 84 -8.12 1.60 12.32
C MET A 84 -8.39 0.24 11.67
N SER A 85 -7.36 -0.58 11.47
CA SER A 85 -7.44 -1.82 10.69
C SER A 85 -7.66 -3.03 11.61
N PRO A 86 -8.82 -3.71 11.52
CA PRO A 86 -9.06 -4.94 12.28
C PRO A 86 -8.05 -6.04 11.96
N LEU A 87 -7.61 -6.11 10.68
CA LEU A 87 -6.61 -7.07 10.22
C LEU A 87 -5.26 -6.85 10.91
N TYR A 88 -4.89 -5.59 11.16
CA TYR A 88 -3.64 -5.26 11.83
C TYR A 88 -3.67 -5.63 13.32
N GLU A 89 -4.80 -5.41 14.00
CA GLU A 89 -4.97 -5.83 15.39
C GLU A 89 -4.94 -7.35 15.53
N MET A 90 -5.65 -8.09 14.66
CA MET A 90 -5.57 -9.56 14.63
C MET A 90 -4.12 -10.06 14.39
N ALA A 91 -3.38 -9.42 13.50
CA ALA A 91 -1.98 -9.76 13.25
C ALA A 91 -1.08 -9.48 14.47
N LYS A 92 -1.31 -8.39 15.21
CA LYS A 92 -0.61 -8.09 16.48
C LYS A 92 -0.88 -9.12 17.56
N GLU A 93 -2.11 -9.64 17.61
CA GLU A 93 -2.51 -10.71 18.53
C GLU A 93 -1.95 -12.09 18.13
N GLY A 94 -1.24 -12.17 16.99
CA GLY A 94 -0.63 -13.40 16.49
C GLY A 94 -1.61 -14.33 15.78
N ILE A 95 -2.78 -13.83 15.39
CA ILE A 95 -3.78 -14.59 14.64
C ILE A 95 -3.31 -14.72 13.19
N ASP A 96 -3.23 -15.95 12.68
CA ASP A 96 -2.98 -16.19 11.27
C ASP A 96 -4.24 -15.87 10.45
N LEU A 97 -4.22 -14.75 9.72
CA LEU A 97 -5.33 -14.31 8.89
C LEU A 97 -5.71 -15.32 7.79
N LYS A 98 -4.81 -16.23 7.40
CA LYS A 98 -5.11 -17.31 6.45
C LYS A 98 -5.96 -18.42 7.06
N SER A 99 -6.01 -18.51 8.38
CA SER A 99 -6.80 -19.48 9.12
C SER A 99 -8.21 -18.97 9.46
N VAL A 100 -8.47 -17.69 9.26
CA VAL A 100 -9.76 -17.05 9.53
C VAL A 100 -10.73 -17.37 8.38
N GLN A 101 -11.90 -17.92 8.71
CA GLN A 101 -12.98 -18.08 7.73
C GLN A 101 -13.67 -16.74 7.49
N TRP A 102 -13.39 -16.15 6.33
CA TRP A 102 -14.04 -14.93 5.88
C TRP A 102 -15.38 -15.27 5.22
N ASN A 103 -16.46 -14.59 5.64
CA ASN A 103 -17.71 -14.63 4.88
C ASN A 103 -17.54 -13.74 3.64
N PRO A 104 -17.73 -14.27 2.42
CA PRO A 104 -17.75 -13.42 1.23
C PRO A 104 -19.03 -12.59 1.27
N HIS A 105 -18.87 -11.27 1.29
CA HIS A 105 -19.95 -10.32 1.02
C HIS A 105 -20.07 -10.08 -0.48
#